data_AF-A0A3L7T5Y4-F1
#
_entry.id   AF-A0A3L7T5Y4-F1
#
_cell.length_a   1.000
_cell.length_b   1.000
_cell.length_c   1.000
_cell.angle_alpha   90.00
_cell.angle_beta   90.00
_cell.angle_gamma   90.00
#
_symmetry.space_group_name_H-M   'P 1'
#
loop_
_entity.id
_entity.type
_entity.pdbx_description
1 polymer ?
#
loop_
_entity_poly.entity_id
_entity_poly.type
_entity_poly.pdbx_seq_one_letter_code
_entity_poly.pdbx_strand_id
1 'polypeptide(L)'
;MATEYYLGSGRLDGKVNRGISEELMSIKQSIRRGFTLIEILIVVVILGILAAIVIPQFTNASQEAAESSVKSQLQTVRSQVELFRVRNNGNLPADFNDLMLPPNGEDAYLQKTPTLPTGYVFVWGDNGTTPNVETIYVSFTGTILPEGLTLAEIENW
;
A
#
# COMPACT_ATOMS: atom_id res chain seq x y z
N MET A 1 -68.31 85.32 -0.52
CA MET A 1 -67.06 86.09 -0.68
C MET A 1 -66.11 85.62 0.41
N ALA A 2 -64.88 85.29 0.01
CA ALA A 2 -63.60 85.08 0.72
C ALA A 2 -63.54 85.51 2.21
N THR A 3 -62.71 84.99 3.11
CA THR A 3 -61.51 84.11 3.19
C THR A 3 -61.30 83.93 4.72
N GLU A 4 -60.57 82.98 5.30
CA GLU A 4 -59.11 82.81 5.29
C GLU A 4 -58.81 81.63 6.23
N TYR A 5 -58.08 80.59 5.79
CA TYR A 5 -56.71 80.27 6.20
C TYR A 5 -56.36 80.40 7.70
N TYR A 6 -55.90 79.32 8.34
CA TYR A 6 -54.46 79.02 8.49
C TYR A 6 -54.16 77.94 9.55
N LEU A 7 -53.24 77.03 9.16
CA LEU A 7 -52.12 76.43 9.92
C LEU A 7 -52.35 75.47 11.09
N GLY A 8 -51.61 74.36 11.03
CA GLY A 8 -51.30 73.46 12.15
C GLY A 8 -50.90 72.08 11.65
N SER A 9 -49.80 71.96 10.90
CA SER A 9 -48.49 71.54 11.41
C SER A 9 -48.42 70.09 11.90
N GLY A 10 -47.59 69.32 11.20
CA GLY A 10 -46.91 68.15 11.76
C GLY A 10 -47.73 66.88 11.82
N ARG A 11 -47.40 65.93 10.93
CA ARG A 11 -46.67 64.72 11.30
C ARG A 11 -46.27 63.99 10.03
N LEU A 12 -44.97 64.12 9.72
CA LEU A 12 -44.25 63.17 8.89
C LEU A 12 -44.31 61.83 9.65
N ASP A 13 -45.10 60.89 9.15
CA ASP A 13 -44.96 59.47 9.46
C ASP A 13 -44.85 58.79 8.09
N GLY A 14 -43.70 58.84 7.42
CA GLY A 14 -42.45 58.31 7.98
C GLY A 14 -42.52 56.78 8.14
N LYS A 15 -43.61 56.14 7.73
CA LYS A 15 -43.71 54.70 7.58
C LYS A 15 -44.07 54.36 6.14
N VAL A 16 -43.05 54.21 5.30
CA VAL A 16 -42.33 52.92 5.23
C VAL A 16 -43.29 51.87 4.69
N ASN A 17 -43.91 52.16 3.55
CA ASN A 17 -44.33 51.14 2.60
C ASN A 17 -43.08 50.87 1.74
N ARG A 18 -42.13 50.02 2.15
CA ARG A 18 -42.23 48.54 2.14
C ARG A 18 -42.75 47.92 0.82
N GLY A 19 -43.21 48.73 -0.15
CA GLY A 19 -43.57 48.25 -1.49
C GLY A 19 -42.36 48.04 -2.38
N ILE A 20 -41.26 48.76 -2.16
CA ILE A 20 -40.05 48.67 -3.00
C ILE A 20 -39.20 47.43 -2.63
N SER A 21 -39.36 46.89 -1.42
CA SER A 21 -38.64 45.69 -0.96
C SER A 21 -39.16 44.38 -1.56
N GLU A 22 -40.35 44.37 -2.15
CA GLU A 22 -40.86 43.18 -2.86
C GLU A 22 -40.32 43.06 -4.29
N GLU A 23 -39.82 44.16 -4.87
CA GLU A 23 -39.38 44.17 -6.28
C GLU A 23 -37.91 43.75 -6.50
N LEU A 24 -37.05 43.83 -5.47
CA LEU A 24 -35.61 43.53 -5.59
C LEU A 24 -35.13 42.31 -4.81
N MET A 25 -36.02 41.41 -4.42
CA MET A 25 -35.61 40.10 -3.93
C MET A 25 -36.27 38.98 -4.74
N SER A 26 -36.07 39.07 -6.07
CA SER A 26 -35.96 37.87 -6.91
C SER A 26 -34.76 37.07 -6.39
N ILE A 27 -35.01 36.29 -5.35
CA ILE A 27 -34.13 35.22 -4.89
C ILE A 27 -34.05 34.29 -6.07
N LYS A 28 -32.96 34.44 -6.82
CA LYS A 28 -32.60 33.57 -7.94
C LYS A 28 -32.44 32.18 -7.35
N GLN A 29 -33.53 31.40 -7.36
CA GLN A 29 -33.59 30.04 -6.87
C GLN A 29 -32.50 29.26 -7.60
N SER A 30 -31.38 28.99 -6.93
CA SER A 30 -30.35 28.16 -7.51
C SER A 30 -30.96 26.77 -7.65
N ILE A 31 -31.20 26.35 -8.89
CA ILE A 31 -31.61 24.98 -9.19
C ILE A 31 -30.42 24.11 -8.77
N ARG A 32 -30.48 23.56 -7.56
CA ARG A 32 -29.56 22.52 -7.12
C ARG A 32 -29.87 21.30 -7.98
N ARG A 33 -29.09 21.12 -9.05
CA ARG A 33 -29.07 19.88 -9.83
C ARG A 33 -28.46 18.83 -8.90
N GLY A 34 -29.33 18.06 -8.25
CA GLY A 34 -28.92 16.87 -7.51
C GLY A 34 -28.47 15.78 -8.48
N PHE A 35 -27.50 14.97 -8.05
CA PHE A 35 -27.09 13.77 -8.78
C PHE A 35 -28.31 12.89 -9.02
N THR A 36 -28.44 12.38 -10.24
CA THR A 36 -29.51 11.44 -10.57
C THR A 36 -29.14 10.04 -10.05
N LEU A 37 -30.13 9.24 -9.67
CA LEU A 37 -29.88 7.85 -9.23
C LEU A 37 -29.19 7.02 -10.31
N ILE A 38 -29.54 7.28 -11.59
CA ILE A 38 -28.94 6.59 -12.73
C ILE A 38 -27.45 6.93 -12.91
N GLU A 39 -27.04 8.14 -12.54
CA GLU A 39 -25.64 8.57 -12.62
C GLU A 39 -24.78 7.83 -11.59
N ILE A 40 -25.27 7.66 -10.37
CA ILE A 40 -24.59 6.83 -9.37
C ILE A 40 -24.66 5.34 -9.75
N LEU A 41 -25.77 4.87 -10.32
CA LEU A 41 -25.93 3.48 -10.78
C LEU A 41 -24.85 3.10 -11.82
N ILE A 42 -24.67 3.90 -12.86
CA ILE A 42 -23.68 3.62 -13.91
C ILE A 42 -22.26 3.65 -13.33
N VAL A 43 -21.97 4.59 -12.42
CA VAL A 43 -20.65 4.69 -11.79
C VAL A 43 -20.32 3.43 -10.98
N VAL A 44 -21.23 2.93 -10.13
CA VAL A 44 -20.95 1.72 -9.33
C VAL A 44 -20.84 0.47 -10.21
N VAL A 45 -21.57 0.41 -11.33
CA VAL A 45 -21.44 -0.68 -12.31
C VAL A 45 -20.06 -0.66 -12.95
N ILE A 46 -19.58 0.50 -13.41
CA ILE A 46 -18.24 0.63 -14.00
C ILE A 46 -17.15 0.30 -12.95
N LEU A 47 -17.26 0.82 -11.73
CA LEU A 47 -16.34 0.51 -10.64
C LEU A 47 -16.33 -0.99 -10.29
N GLY A 48 -17.49 -1.65 -10.33
CA GLY A 48 -17.59 -3.10 -10.11
C GLY A 48 -16.87 -3.91 -11.18
N ILE A 49 -17.03 -3.55 -12.46
CA ILE A 49 -16.33 -4.22 -13.57
C ILE A 49 -14.82 -4.00 -13.48
N LEU A 50 -14.37 -2.77 -13.22
CA LEU A 50 -12.95 -2.47 -13.07
C LEU A 50 -12.33 -3.22 -11.88
N ALA A 51 -13.01 -3.24 -10.73
CA ALA A 51 -12.54 -3.96 -9.56
C ALA A 51 -12.40 -5.47 -9.82
N ALA A 52 -13.35 -6.08 -10.53
CA ALA A 52 -13.32 -7.51 -10.86
C ALA A 52 -12.09 -7.91 -11.71
N ILE A 53 -11.60 -7.03 -12.58
CA ILE A 53 -10.42 -7.29 -13.41
C ILE A 53 -9.13 -6.96 -12.66
N VAL A 54 -9.10 -5.82 -11.95
CA VAL A 54 -7.87 -5.28 -11.34
C VAL A 54 -7.43 -6.11 -10.12
N ILE A 55 -8.36 -6.58 -9.29
CA ILE A 55 -8.02 -7.32 -8.05
C ILE A 55 -7.22 -8.61 -8.31
N PRO A 56 -7.67 -9.54 -9.17
CA PRO A 56 -6.89 -10.76 -9.44
C PRO A 56 -5.55 -10.44 -10.13
N GLN A 57 -5.55 -9.49 -11.07
CA GLN A 57 -4.32 -9.07 -11.75
C GLN A 57 -3.27 -8.51 -10.77
N PHE A 58 -3.70 -7.66 -9.84
CA PHE A 58 -2.82 -7.07 -8.83
C PHE A 58 -2.30 -8.13 -7.85
N THR A 59 -3.13 -9.11 -7.48
CA THR A 59 -2.73 -10.22 -6.60
C THR A 59 -1.64 -11.07 -7.24
N ASN A 60 -1.81 -11.45 -8.51
CA ASN A 60 -0.82 -12.22 -9.25
C ASN A 60 0.50 -11.46 -9.41
N ALA A 61 0.43 -10.18 -9.82
CA ALA A 61 1.63 -9.35 -9.95
C ALA A 61 2.37 -9.16 -8.60
N SER A 62 1.63 -9.05 -7.50
CA SER A 62 2.21 -8.97 -6.15
C SER A 62 2.91 -10.27 -5.76
N GLN A 63 2.34 -11.41 -6.14
CA GLN A 63 2.93 -12.73 -5.90
C GLN A 63 4.22 -12.92 -6.71
N GLU A 64 4.20 -12.64 -8.01
CA GLU A 64 5.38 -12.67 -8.88
C GLU A 64 6.51 -11.75 -8.37
N ALA A 65 6.16 -10.55 -7.91
CA ALA A 65 7.12 -9.62 -7.31
C ALA A 65 7.74 -10.18 -6.01
N ALA A 66 6.94 -10.83 -5.17
CA ALA A 66 7.43 -11.48 -3.97
C ALA A 66 8.40 -12.62 -4.29
N GLU A 67 8.06 -13.47 -5.27
CA GLU A 67 8.95 -14.56 -5.72
C GLU A 67 10.27 -14.06 -6.27
N SER A 68 10.23 -13.03 -7.13
CA SER A 68 11.43 -12.39 -7.67
C SER A 68 12.32 -11.81 -6.57
N SER A 69 11.71 -11.19 -5.56
CA SER A 69 12.43 -10.69 -4.37
C SER A 69 13.08 -11.82 -3.59
N VAL A 70 12.38 -12.94 -3.37
CA VAL A 70 12.92 -14.13 -2.68
C VAL A 70 14.13 -14.67 -3.44
N LYS A 71 14.00 -14.87 -4.76
CA LYS A 71 15.10 -15.37 -5.62
C LYS A 71 16.34 -14.45 -5.55
N SER A 72 16.13 -13.13 -5.63
CA SER A 72 17.21 -12.14 -5.54
C SER A 72 17.90 -12.13 -4.16
N GLN A 73 17.12 -12.21 -3.08
CA GLN A 73 17.67 -12.25 -1.72
C GLN A 73 18.44 -13.53 -1.47
N LEU A 74 17.92 -14.68 -1.90
CA LEU A 74 18.62 -15.97 -1.77
C LEU A 74 19.94 -15.98 -2.53
N GLN A 75 19.97 -15.45 -3.77
CA GLN A 75 21.23 -15.29 -4.53
C GLN A 75 22.25 -14.41 -3.80
N THR A 76 21.79 -13.32 -3.17
CA THR A 76 22.65 -12.43 -2.40
C THR A 76 23.25 -13.18 -1.20
N VAL A 77 22.43 -13.90 -0.43
CA VAL A 77 22.90 -14.70 0.72
C VAL A 77 23.89 -15.76 0.27
N ARG A 78 23.59 -16.49 -0.80
CA ARG A 78 24.48 -17.53 -1.35
C ARG A 78 25.84 -16.97 -1.72
N SER A 79 25.89 -15.80 -2.36
CA SER A 79 27.16 -15.16 -2.68
C SER A 79 27.98 -14.84 -1.44
N GLN A 80 27.34 -14.41 -0.35
CA GLN A 80 28.04 -14.12 0.91
C GLN A 80 28.51 -15.38 1.62
N VAL A 81 27.71 -16.44 1.59
CA VAL A 81 28.06 -17.77 2.14
C VAL A 81 29.27 -18.36 1.42
N GLU A 82 29.31 -18.27 0.10
CA GLU A 82 30.46 -18.76 -0.67
C GLU A 82 31.73 -17.94 -0.39
N LEU A 83 31.59 -16.61 -0.26
CA LEU A 83 32.72 -15.76 0.15
C LEU A 83 33.22 -16.11 1.56
N PHE A 84 32.32 -16.37 2.50
CA PHE A 84 32.68 -16.82 3.85
C PHE A 84 33.42 -18.15 3.77
N ARG A 85 32.92 -19.11 2.98
CA ARG A 85 33.53 -20.42 2.78
C ARG A 85 34.96 -20.34 2.28
N VAL A 86 35.21 -19.49 1.27
CA VAL A 86 36.54 -19.29 0.70
C VAL A 86 37.51 -18.72 1.73
N ARG A 87 37.05 -17.84 2.62
CA ARG A 87 37.90 -17.20 3.64
C ARG A 87 38.10 -18.05 4.89
N ASN A 88 37.10 -18.83 5.30
CA ASN A 88 37.15 -19.67 6.49
C ASN A 88 37.56 -21.12 6.19
N ASN A 89 38.57 -21.32 5.33
CA ASN A 89 39.17 -22.62 5.06
C ASN A 89 38.17 -23.71 4.60
N GLY A 90 37.12 -23.32 3.87
CA GLY A 90 36.11 -24.25 3.38
C GLY A 90 34.95 -24.50 4.35
N ASN A 91 34.97 -23.90 5.55
CA ASN A 91 33.88 -24.02 6.53
C ASN A 91 32.70 -23.13 6.13
N LEU A 92 31.50 -23.67 6.29
CA LEU A 92 30.24 -22.96 6.06
C LEU A 92 29.82 -22.19 7.32
N PRO A 93 29.11 -21.05 7.17
CA PRO A 93 28.52 -20.35 8.31
C PRO A 93 27.41 -21.21 8.92
N ALA A 94 27.30 -21.23 10.25
CA ALA A 94 26.26 -21.95 10.97
C ALA A 94 24.90 -21.23 10.90
N ASP A 95 24.93 -19.91 10.86
CA ASP A 95 23.75 -19.06 10.76
C ASP A 95 24.09 -17.68 10.15
N PHE A 96 23.10 -16.77 10.11
CA PHE A 96 23.33 -15.40 9.69
C PHE A 96 24.28 -14.62 10.61
N ASN A 97 24.44 -14.98 11.89
CA ASN A 97 25.34 -14.30 12.80
C ASN A 97 26.79 -14.47 12.36
N ASP A 98 27.18 -15.66 11.88
CA ASP A 98 28.53 -15.88 11.34
C ASP A 98 28.81 -15.01 10.11
N LEU A 99 27.79 -14.65 9.33
CA LEU A 99 27.93 -13.71 8.21
C LEU A 99 27.96 -12.25 8.65
N MET A 100 27.40 -11.92 9.80
CA MET A 100 27.32 -10.54 10.31
C MET A 100 28.45 -10.20 11.29
N LEU A 101 28.96 -11.19 12.01
CA LEU A 101 30.00 -11.12 13.02
C LEU A 101 30.97 -12.28 12.80
N PRO A 102 31.71 -12.28 11.69
CA PRO A 102 32.53 -13.42 11.33
C PRO A 102 33.59 -13.71 12.39
N PRO A 103 33.82 -15.00 12.68
CA PRO A 103 34.91 -15.39 13.55
C PRO A 103 36.23 -14.91 12.92
N ASN A 104 37.20 -14.57 13.76
CA ASN A 104 38.53 -14.06 13.38
C ASN A 104 38.64 -12.56 13.06
N GLY A 105 37.60 -11.76 13.37
CA GLY A 105 37.68 -10.29 13.31
C GLY A 105 37.67 -9.73 11.89
N GLU A 106 37.11 -10.47 10.95
CA GLU A 106 36.86 -10.01 9.58
C GLU A 106 35.70 -9.00 9.53
N ASP A 107 35.61 -8.26 8.42
CA ASP A 107 34.46 -7.40 8.15
C ASP A 107 33.20 -8.24 7.88
N ALA A 108 32.05 -7.73 8.30
CA ALA A 108 30.76 -8.38 8.09
C ALA A 108 30.47 -8.61 6.58
N TYR A 109 30.10 -9.83 6.24
CA TYR A 109 29.65 -10.22 4.89
C TYR A 109 28.23 -9.74 4.61
N LEU A 110 27.39 -9.71 5.65
CA LEU A 110 26.06 -9.13 5.63
C LEU A 110 25.97 -8.01 6.66
N GLN A 111 25.46 -6.85 6.24
CA GLN A 111 25.23 -5.73 7.16
C GLN A 111 23.92 -5.88 7.95
N LYS A 112 22.99 -6.68 7.43
CA LYS A 112 21.69 -6.96 8.02
C LYS A 112 21.18 -8.31 7.53
N THR A 113 20.40 -8.99 8.35
CA THR A 113 19.59 -10.14 7.91
C THR A 113 18.65 -9.73 6.78
N PRO A 114 18.72 -10.40 5.61
CA PRO A 114 17.80 -10.12 4.51
C PRO A 114 16.37 -10.42 4.94
N THR A 115 15.45 -9.53 4.55
CA THR A 115 14.04 -9.60 4.92
C THR A 115 13.22 -10.08 3.76
N LEU A 116 12.68 -11.30 3.87
CA LEU A 116 11.81 -11.86 2.84
C LEU A 116 10.40 -11.27 2.92
N PRO A 117 9.63 -11.33 1.81
CA PRO A 117 8.21 -11.03 1.82
C PRO A 117 7.43 -11.90 2.82
N THR A 118 6.29 -11.41 3.28
CA THR A 118 5.42 -12.12 4.23
C THR A 118 5.10 -13.53 3.73
N GLY A 119 5.24 -14.52 4.61
CA GLY A 119 4.98 -15.92 4.32
C GLY A 119 6.24 -16.72 3.99
N TYR A 120 7.36 -16.08 3.66
CA TYR A 120 8.63 -16.75 3.40
C TYR A 120 9.59 -16.59 4.57
N VAL A 121 10.37 -17.64 4.84
CA VAL A 121 11.42 -17.60 5.87
C VAL A 121 12.66 -18.33 5.36
N PHE A 122 13.83 -17.76 5.66
CA PHE A 122 15.08 -18.49 5.51
C PHE A 122 15.15 -19.59 6.54
N VAL A 123 15.52 -20.78 6.09
CA VAL A 123 15.80 -21.90 6.98
C VAL A 123 17.27 -22.25 6.84
N TRP A 124 17.94 -22.21 7.99
CA TRP A 124 19.31 -22.69 8.16
C TRP A 124 19.21 -24.10 8.72
N GLY A 125 19.69 -25.10 7.98
CA GLY A 125 19.64 -26.46 8.50
C GLY A 125 20.30 -27.49 7.60
N ASP A 126 20.80 -28.52 8.25
CA ASP A 126 21.35 -29.72 7.64
C ASP A 126 20.19 -30.66 7.28
N ASN A 127 20.36 -31.50 6.25
CA ASN A 127 19.53 -32.72 6.05
C ASN A 127 19.81 -33.78 7.14
N GLY A 128 19.87 -33.36 8.41
CA GLY A 128 19.80 -34.20 9.60
C GLY A 128 21.00 -35.11 9.93
N THR A 129 22.18 -35.01 9.29
CA THR A 129 23.26 -35.98 9.57
C THR A 129 24.71 -35.47 9.63
N THR A 130 25.00 -34.19 9.39
CA THR A 130 26.36 -33.64 9.55
C THR A 130 26.30 -32.26 10.19
N PRO A 131 27.10 -31.97 11.25
CA PRO A 131 27.16 -30.65 11.84
C PRO A 131 28.03 -29.77 10.96
N ASN A 132 27.44 -29.22 9.89
CA ASN A 132 27.93 -28.17 8.99
C ASN A 132 26.77 -27.89 8.03
N VAL A 133 26.19 -26.68 8.02
CA VAL A 133 24.98 -26.36 7.24
C VAL A 133 25.28 -26.43 5.74
N GLU A 134 24.99 -27.57 5.10
CA GLU A 134 25.26 -27.80 3.67
C GLU A 134 24.20 -27.20 2.74
N THR A 135 23.05 -26.77 3.24
CA THR A 135 21.94 -26.28 2.39
C THR A 135 21.21 -25.11 3.06
N ILE A 136 21.05 -24.01 2.33
CA ILE A 136 20.22 -22.87 2.76
C ILE A 136 19.02 -22.82 1.82
N TYR A 137 17.83 -23.04 2.37
CA TYR A 137 16.59 -23.04 1.60
C TYR A 137 15.60 -22.02 2.16
N VAL A 138 14.61 -21.66 1.33
CA VAL A 138 13.53 -20.74 1.71
C VAL A 138 12.25 -21.53 1.85
N SER A 139 11.71 -21.67 3.05
CA SER A 139 10.40 -22.31 3.22
C SER A 139 9.27 -21.28 3.14
N PHE A 140 8.08 -21.75 2.74
CA PHE A 140 6.86 -20.96 2.73
C PHE A 140 5.89 -21.47 3.79
N THR A 141 5.34 -20.56 4.59
CA THR A 141 4.46 -20.86 5.73
C THR A 141 2.98 -20.90 5.37
N GLY A 142 2.61 -20.54 4.13
CA GLY A 142 1.22 -20.61 3.65
C GLY A 142 0.85 -21.99 3.09
N THR A 143 -0.46 -22.24 2.99
CA THR A 143 -1.04 -23.56 2.63
C THR A 143 -0.95 -23.93 1.14
N ILE A 144 -0.56 -22.99 0.28
CA ILE A 144 -0.41 -23.17 -1.16
C ILE A 144 0.85 -22.43 -1.58
N LEU A 145 1.78 -23.15 -2.20
CA LEU A 145 2.96 -22.52 -2.79
C LEU A 145 2.51 -21.59 -3.93
N PRO A 146 3.13 -20.41 -4.05
CA PRO A 146 2.98 -19.57 -5.22
C PRO A 146 3.19 -20.33 -6.53
N GLU A 147 2.38 -20.05 -7.54
CA GLU A 147 2.56 -20.63 -8.87
C GLU A 147 3.92 -20.22 -9.46
N GLY A 148 4.90 -21.14 -9.48
CA GLY A 148 6.22 -20.87 -10.04
C GLY A 148 7.41 -21.08 -9.10
N LEU A 149 7.18 -21.44 -7.83
CA LEU A 149 8.20 -22.07 -6.98
C LEU A 149 7.81 -23.53 -6.74
N THR A 150 8.54 -24.44 -7.38
CA THR A 150 8.47 -25.85 -6.98
C THR A 150 9.27 -26.08 -5.70
N LEU A 151 8.85 -27.03 -4.85
CA LEU A 151 9.67 -27.49 -3.71
C LEU A 151 11.10 -27.83 -4.15
N ALA A 152 11.27 -28.32 -5.39
CA ALA A 152 12.57 -28.62 -5.99
C ALA A 152 13.45 -27.39 -6.27
N GLU A 153 12.90 -26.20 -6.56
CA GLU A 153 13.69 -24.96 -6.68
C GLU A 153 14.09 -24.38 -5.32
N ILE A 154 13.34 -24.73 -4.28
CA ILE A 154 13.61 -24.37 -2.88
C ILE A 154 14.63 -25.33 -2.25
N GLU A 155 14.50 -26.64 -2.48
CA GLU A 155 15.24 -27.70 -1.77
C GLU A 155 16.57 -28.10 -2.43
N ASN A 156 16.77 -27.88 -3.73
CA ASN A 156 17.99 -28.29 -4.43
C ASN A 156 18.94 -27.13 -4.75
N TRP A 157 19.44 -26.38 -3.76
CA TRP A 157 20.63 -25.51 -3.91
C TRP A 157 21.44 -25.31 -2.64
#